data_AF-A0A356QEW0-F1
#
_entry.id   AF-A0A356QEW0-F1
#
_cell.length_a   1.000
_cell.length_b   1.000
_cell.length_c   1.000
_cell.angle_alpha   90.00
_cell.angle_beta   90.00
_cell.angle_gamma   90.00
#
_symmetry.space_group_name_H-M   'P 1'
#
loop_
_entity.id
_entity.type
_entity.pdbx_description
1 polymer ?
#
loop_
_entity_poly.entity_id
_entity_poly.type
_entity_poly.pdbx_seq_one_letter_code
_entity_poly.pdbx_strand_id
1 'polypeptide(L)'
;MSLFSRPKAWLCLTLLVGALTNSAAMAQSDELGSLREAREAAQARDQARLQSFLEDQEGLEAALEEARAAHEAAEDEQAALEAQQDEQSEQAQALAQRQEEQGEALTSLLADLARHSEEIRNELGGDSWLTLEADALPPRLNDVDVLERSQIEAVVDSLATLTVNTGRAERLELPVADASGDIESHSVVRLGDFAAFTESALLRKGQDEESSLAEVPRTPTAISDLLAAYHQGESREFAIDPTQGSVLEALAQQPTLWERFQQGGYVGYVVVVLGGIGLLVALAQYIYLLTVSARVRRQRQNLDQPSKDNPLGRVLERFKEMDKHQTPEALEARL
;
A
#
# COMPACT_ATOMS: atom_id res chain seq x y z
N MET A 1 -33.41 -10.56 -46.71
CA MET A 1 -34.67 -10.77 -47.48
C MET A 1 -34.75 -9.75 -48.62
N SER A 2 -34.44 -10.17 -49.85
CA SER A 2 -35.06 -9.62 -51.07
C SER A 2 -34.86 -10.65 -52.20
N LEU A 3 -35.97 -11.03 -52.81
CA LEU A 3 -36.08 -12.09 -53.81
C LEU A 3 -35.84 -11.57 -55.25
N PHE A 4 -35.62 -12.56 -56.14
CA PHE A 4 -35.97 -12.64 -57.57
C PHE A 4 -35.02 -12.13 -58.68
N SER A 5 -34.29 -13.10 -59.27
CA SER A 5 -34.38 -13.61 -60.67
C SER A 5 -34.39 -12.65 -61.86
N ARG A 6 -33.46 -12.86 -62.82
CA ARG A 6 -33.71 -12.89 -64.29
C ARG A 6 -32.66 -13.71 -65.08
N PRO A 7 -33.05 -14.63 -65.98
CA PRO A 7 -32.14 -15.30 -66.93
C PRO A 7 -32.22 -14.67 -68.34
N LYS A 8 -31.15 -14.06 -68.85
CA LYS A 8 -31.05 -13.51 -70.23
C LYS A 8 -29.65 -13.57 -70.86
N ALA A 9 -28.79 -14.50 -70.45
CA ALA A 9 -27.41 -14.59 -70.96
C ALA A 9 -27.22 -15.58 -72.14
N TRP A 10 -28.25 -16.32 -72.54
CA TRP A 10 -28.10 -17.46 -73.47
C TRP A 10 -28.75 -17.25 -74.84
N LEU A 11 -28.70 -16.02 -75.35
CA LEU A 11 -29.22 -15.68 -76.70
C LEU A 11 -28.25 -14.82 -77.54
N CYS A 12 -27.08 -14.44 -76.99
CA CYS A 12 -26.06 -13.69 -77.73
C CYS A 12 -24.93 -14.55 -78.32
N LEU A 13 -24.89 -15.85 -78.03
CA LEU A 13 -23.78 -16.73 -78.47
C LEU A 13 -23.98 -17.36 -79.86
N THR A 14 -25.19 -17.30 -80.44
CA THR A 14 -25.48 -17.99 -81.71
C THR A 14 -25.54 -17.09 -82.94
N LEU A 15 -25.32 -15.77 -82.80
CA LEU A 15 -25.41 -14.82 -83.91
C LEU A 15 -24.06 -14.31 -84.44
N LEU A 16 -22.93 -14.76 -83.88
CA LEU A 16 -21.59 -14.32 -84.28
C LEU A 16 -20.78 -15.33 -85.12
N VAL A 17 -21.39 -16.45 -85.53
CA VAL A 17 -20.70 -17.53 -86.28
C VAL A 17 -20.95 -17.46 -87.81
N GLY A 18 -21.75 -16.48 -88.28
CA GLY A 18 -22.22 -16.44 -89.67
C GLY A 18 -21.48 -15.50 -90.65
N ALA A 19 -20.42 -14.79 -90.24
CA ALA A 19 -19.87 -13.67 -91.03
C ALA A 19 -18.37 -13.79 -91.41
N LEU A 20 -17.82 -14.99 -91.57
CA LEU A 20 -16.37 -15.16 -91.81
C LEU A 20 -15.98 -16.10 -92.97
N THR A 21 -16.86 -16.38 -93.93
CA THR A 21 -16.50 -17.28 -95.04
C THR A 21 -16.89 -16.72 -96.40
N ASN A 22 -16.26 -15.63 -96.86
CA ASN A 22 -16.25 -15.35 -98.31
C ASN A 22 -15.13 -14.44 -98.86
N SER A 23 -13.95 -14.35 -98.22
CA SER A 23 -12.85 -13.50 -98.73
C SER A 23 -11.48 -14.17 -98.74
N ALA A 24 -11.43 -15.49 -99.00
CA ALA A 24 -10.16 -16.24 -99.01
C ALA A 24 -9.62 -16.60 -100.41
N ALA A 25 -10.28 -16.16 -101.51
CA ALA A 25 -9.93 -16.63 -102.86
C ALA A 25 -9.18 -15.61 -103.75
N MET A 26 -8.90 -14.38 -103.28
CA MET A 26 -8.12 -13.38 -104.05
C MET A 26 -6.86 -12.85 -103.33
N ALA A 27 -6.56 -13.29 -102.10
CA ALA A 27 -5.42 -12.77 -101.33
C ALA A 27 -4.09 -13.53 -101.55
N GLN A 28 -4.14 -14.76 -102.07
CA GLN A 28 -2.98 -15.66 -102.00
C GLN A 28 -1.87 -15.40 -103.04
N SER A 29 -2.14 -14.64 -104.11
CA SER A 29 -1.10 -14.22 -105.06
C SER A 29 -0.48 -12.85 -104.73
N ASP A 30 -1.19 -12.01 -103.98
CA ASP A 30 -0.78 -10.64 -103.65
C ASP A 30 -0.01 -10.58 -102.31
N GLU A 31 -0.35 -11.45 -101.35
CA GLU A 31 0.41 -11.60 -100.09
C GLU A 31 1.83 -12.17 -100.31
N LEU A 32 2.02 -13.03 -101.31
CA LEU A 32 3.34 -13.57 -101.64
C LEU A 32 4.26 -12.52 -102.28
N GLY A 33 3.69 -11.51 -102.94
CA GLY A 33 4.40 -10.33 -103.44
C GLY A 33 4.76 -9.38 -102.31
N SER A 34 3.80 -9.03 -101.44
CA SER A 34 4.01 -8.10 -100.33
C SER A 34 4.95 -8.62 -99.23
N LEU A 35 4.96 -9.93 -98.96
CA LEU A 35 5.95 -10.56 -98.07
C LEU A 35 7.35 -10.61 -98.68
N ARG A 36 7.46 -10.76 -100.02
CA ARG A 36 8.74 -10.69 -100.73
C ARG A 36 9.32 -9.29 -100.68
N GLU A 37 8.48 -8.30 -100.97
CA GLU A 37 8.83 -6.89 -100.97
C GLU A 37 9.16 -6.39 -99.54
N ALA A 38 8.42 -6.83 -98.52
CA ALA A 38 8.74 -6.55 -97.13
C ALA A 38 10.05 -7.21 -96.68
N ARG A 39 10.36 -8.43 -97.14
CA ARG A 39 11.65 -9.09 -96.89
C ARG A 39 12.79 -8.35 -97.58
N GLU A 40 12.65 -7.98 -98.85
CA GLU A 40 13.67 -7.23 -99.59
C GLU A 40 13.88 -5.85 -98.97
N ALA A 41 12.83 -5.15 -98.56
CA ALA A 41 12.94 -3.87 -97.86
C ALA A 41 13.54 -4.00 -96.44
N ALA A 42 13.29 -5.10 -95.73
CA ALA A 42 13.94 -5.39 -94.45
C ALA A 42 15.43 -5.73 -94.66
N GLN A 43 15.73 -6.52 -95.68
CA GLN A 43 17.09 -6.94 -96.02
C GLN A 43 17.93 -5.77 -96.56
N ALA A 44 17.32 -4.85 -97.32
CA ALA A 44 17.94 -3.60 -97.74
C ALA A 44 18.21 -2.65 -96.56
N ARG A 45 17.28 -2.56 -95.60
CA ARG A 45 17.51 -1.81 -94.35
C ARG A 45 18.61 -2.44 -93.51
N ASP A 46 18.65 -3.77 -93.40
CA ASP A 46 19.71 -4.47 -92.67
C ASP A 46 21.07 -4.32 -93.38
N GLN A 47 21.12 -4.37 -94.71
CA GLN A 47 22.35 -4.10 -95.46
C GLN A 47 22.80 -2.65 -95.32
N ALA A 48 21.89 -1.68 -95.38
CA ALA A 48 22.22 -0.27 -95.16
C ALA A 48 22.72 -0.04 -93.72
N ARG A 49 22.12 -0.71 -92.73
CA ARG A 49 22.54 -0.66 -91.32
C ARG A 49 23.90 -1.34 -91.12
N LEU A 50 24.16 -2.46 -91.80
CA LEU A 50 25.47 -3.12 -91.81
C LEU A 50 26.55 -2.27 -92.49
N GLN A 51 26.22 -1.61 -93.59
CA GLN A 51 27.15 -0.68 -94.26
C GLN A 51 27.46 0.52 -93.37
N SER A 52 26.44 1.13 -92.74
CA SER A 52 26.69 2.23 -91.79
C SER A 52 27.53 1.77 -90.59
N PHE A 53 27.37 0.53 -90.12
CA PHE A 53 28.23 -0.05 -89.06
C PHE A 53 29.66 -0.34 -89.52
N LEU A 54 29.86 -0.70 -90.80
CA LEU A 54 31.19 -0.93 -91.36
C LEU A 54 31.92 0.37 -91.70
N GLU A 55 31.18 1.43 -92.05
CA GLU A 55 31.70 2.76 -92.34
C GLU A 55 32.02 3.56 -91.06
N ASP A 56 31.29 3.34 -89.96
CA ASP A 56 31.46 4.03 -88.68
C ASP A 56 31.89 3.07 -87.56
N GLN A 57 32.98 2.34 -87.79
CA GLN A 57 33.57 1.45 -86.78
C GLN A 57 34.07 2.23 -85.55
N GLU A 58 34.62 3.44 -85.75
CA GLU A 58 35.09 4.30 -84.65
C GLU A 58 33.93 4.75 -83.75
N GLY A 59 32.78 5.15 -84.32
CA GLY A 59 31.59 5.54 -83.55
C GLY A 59 30.99 4.37 -82.78
N LEU A 60 31.01 3.17 -83.36
CA LEU A 60 30.56 1.95 -82.65
C LEU A 60 31.49 1.61 -81.48
N GLU A 61 32.81 1.67 -81.68
CA GLU A 61 33.79 1.37 -80.65
C GLU A 61 33.71 2.36 -79.49
N ALA A 62 33.55 3.66 -79.79
CA ALA A 62 33.30 4.70 -78.79
C ALA A 62 32.00 4.48 -78.01
N ALA A 63 30.89 4.14 -78.68
CA ALA A 63 29.62 3.86 -78.00
C ALA A 63 29.68 2.61 -77.12
N LEU A 64 30.46 1.60 -77.53
CA LEU A 64 30.66 0.37 -76.77
C LEU A 64 31.56 0.62 -75.54
N GLU A 65 32.59 1.45 -75.69
CA GLU A 65 33.43 1.90 -74.57
C GLU A 65 32.65 2.75 -73.56
N GLU A 66 31.80 3.67 -74.02
CA GLU A 66 30.90 4.45 -73.17
C GLU A 66 29.88 3.57 -72.44
N ALA A 67 29.27 2.60 -73.13
CA ALA A 67 28.34 1.65 -72.52
C ALA A 67 29.04 0.75 -71.48
N ARG A 68 30.29 0.34 -71.73
CA ARG A 68 31.10 -0.42 -70.76
C ARG A 68 31.44 0.43 -69.53
N ALA A 69 31.88 1.65 -69.73
CA ALA A 69 32.19 2.57 -68.63
C ALA A 69 30.94 2.90 -67.79
N ALA A 70 29.79 3.11 -68.44
CA ALA A 70 28.52 3.31 -67.75
C ALA A 70 28.06 2.07 -66.98
N HIS A 71 28.28 0.86 -67.53
CA HIS A 71 27.96 -0.38 -66.85
C HIS A 71 28.86 -0.60 -65.62
N GLU A 72 30.17 -0.39 -65.74
CA GLU A 72 31.13 -0.51 -64.64
C GLU A 72 30.81 0.51 -63.52
N ALA A 73 30.51 1.76 -63.87
CA ALA A 73 30.08 2.76 -62.90
C ALA A 73 28.77 2.39 -62.18
N ALA A 74 27.82 1.77 -62.89
CA ALA A 74 26.58 1.28 -62.30
C ALA A 74 26.79 0.05 -61.40
N GLU A 75 27.72 -0.85 -61.75
CA GLU A 75 28.12 -1.98 -60.89
C GLU A 75 28.80 -1.49 -59.61
N ASP A 76 29.68 -0.49 -59.70
CA ASP A 76 30.31 0.15 -58.55
C ASP A 76 29.28 0.84 -57.64
N GLU A 77 28.32 1.57 -58.22
CA GLU A 77 27.23 2.20 -57.47
C GLU A 77 26.32 1.15 -56.82
N GLN A 78 25.98 0.07 -57.53
CA GLN A 78 25.21 -1.04 -56.97
C GLN A 78 25.95 -1.67 -55.78
N ALA A 79 27.24 -1.98 -55.92
CA ALA A 79 28.05 -2.57 -54.86
C ALA A 79 28.15 -1.65 -53.63
N ALA A 80 28.28 -0.33 -53.85
CA ALA A 80 28.28 0.65 -52.77
C ALA A 80 26.92 0.73 -52.05
N LEU A 81 25.81 0.70 -52.80
CA LEU A 81 24.46 0.71 -52.24
C LEU A 81 24.12 -0.59 -51.50
N GLU A 82 24.55 -1.75 -52.01
CA GLU A 82 24.42 -3.05 -51.33
C GLU A 82 25.17 -3.03 -50.00
N ALA A 83 26.42 -2.57 -49.98
CA ALA A 83 27.19 -2.43 -48.74
C ALA A 83 26.52 -1.48 -47.73
N GLN A 84 25.94 -0.37 -48.21
CA GLN A 84 25.20 0.55 -47.35
C GLN A 84 23.90 -0.08 -46.80
N GLN A 85 23.18 -0.84 -47.64
CA GLN A 85 21.97 -1.54 -47.21
C GLN A 85 22.29 -2.57 -46.13
N ASP A 86 23.36 -3.34 -46.30
CA ASP A 86 23.81 -4.33 -45.33
C ASP A 86 24.14 -3.67 -43.98
N GLU A 87 24.90 -2.56 -43.98
CA GLU A 87 25.22 -1.82 -42.76
C GLU A 87 23.96 -1.27 -42.07
N GLN A 88 23.02 -0.69 -42.84
CA GLN A 88 21.76 -0.18 -42.29
C GLN A 88 20.89 -1.30 -41.73
N SER A 89 20.87 -2.47 -42.38
CA SER A 89 20.15 -3.66 -41.91
C SER A 89 20.71 -4.15 -40.58
N GLU A 90 22.04 -4.23 -40.44
CA GLU A 90 22.70 -4.60 -39.18
C GLU A 90 22.39 -3.59 -38.06
N GLN A 91 22.46 -2.28 -38.35
CA GLN A 91 22.14 -1.24 -37.38
C GLN A 91 20.66 -1.29 -36.96
N ALA A 92 19.74 -1.51 -37.89
CA ALA A 92 18.31 -1.64 -37.60
C ALA A 92 18.03 -2.87 -36.72
N GLN A 93 18.66 -4.01 -37.00
CA GLN A 93 18.55 -5.21 -36.16
C GLN A 93 19.10 -4.97 -34.76
N ALA A 94 20.28 -4.34 -34.64
CA ALA A 94 20.87 -4.02 -33.33
C ALA A 94 20.01 -3.04 -32.53
N LEU A 95 19.37 -2.06 -33.17
CA LEU A 95 18.45 -1.14 -32.52
C LEU A 95 17.15 -1.84 -32.09
N ALA A 96 16.60 -2.71 -32.94
CA ALA A 96 15.40 -3.49 -32.63
C ALA A 96 15.64 -4.41 -31.42
N GLN A 97 16.77 -5.12 -31.39
CA GLN A 97 17.12 -5.99 -30.25
C GLN A 97 17.26 -5.18 -28.96
N ARG A 98 17.94 -4.02 -28.99
CA ARG A 98 18.04 -3.14 -27.81
C ARG A 98 16.68 -2.64 -27.34
N GLN A 99 15.78 -2.33 -28.28
CA GLN A 99 14.43 -1.88 -27.95
C GLN A 99 13.61 -2.99 -27.28
N GLU A 100 13.77 -4.23 -27.74
CA GLU A 100 13.13 -5.40 -27.13
C GLU A 100 13.66 -5.65 -25.71
N GLU A 101 14.98 -5.68 -25.53
CA GLU A 101 15.63 -5.85 -24.23
C GLU A 101 15.22 -4.74 -23.23
N GLN A 102 15.20 -3.48 -23.69
CA GLN A 102 14.76 -2.36 -22.86
C GLN A 102 13.27 -2.40 -22.58
N GLY A 103 12.44 -2.83 -23.54
CA GLY A 103 11.00 -2.98 -23.38
C GLY A 103 10.65 -4.02 -22.32
N GLU A 104 11.33 -5.17 -22.33
CA GLU A 104 11.18 -6.20 -21.30
C GLU A 104 11.63 -5.69 -19.91
N ALA A 105 12.76 -4.97 -19.86
CA ALA A 105 13.23 -4.37 -18.61
C ALA A 105 12.25 -3.32 -18.07
N LEU A 106 11.67 -2.47 -18.91
CA LEU A 106 10.71 -1.45 -18.48
C LEU A 106 9.37 -2.04 -18.04
N THR A 107 8.89 -3.08 -18.73
CA THR A 107 7.64 -3.77 -18.36
C THR A 107 7.80 -4.55 -17.05
N SER A 108 8.94 -5.21 -16.83
CA SER A 108 9.24 -5.86 -15.54
C SER A 108 9.36 -4.85 -14.39
N LEU A 109 10.06 -3.73 -14.60
CA LEU A 109 10.14 -2.65 -13.61
C LEU A 109 8.77 -2.05 -13.28
N LEU A 110 7.90 -1.86 -14.28
CA LEU A 110 6.53 -1.41 -14.05
C LEU A 110 5.72 -2.41 -13.21
N ALA A 111 5.82 -3.70 -13.52
CA ALA A 111 5.17 -4.75 -12.77
C ALA A 111 5.66 -4.81 -11.31
N ASP A 112 6.96 -4.61 -11.09
CA ASP A 112 7.55 -4.54 -9.75
C ASP A 112 7.09 -3.30 -8.98
N LEU A 113 7.09 -2.14 -9.63
CA LEU A 113 6.65 -0.87 -9.04
C LEU A 113 5.16 -0.91 -8.69
N ALA A 114 4.33 -1.45 -9.58
CA ALA A 114 2.89 -1.65 -9.36
C ALA A 114 2.64 -2.55 -8.14
N ARG A 115 3.29 -3.71 -8.10
CA ARG A 115 3.19 -4.66 -6.98
C ARG A 115 3.60 -4.03 -5.66
N HIS A 116 4.72 -3.33 -5.63
CA HIS A 116 5.22 -2.74 -4.39
C HIS A 116 4.35 -1.57 -3.92
N SER A 117 3.84 -0.76 -4.85
CA SER A 117 2.83 0.27 -4.53
C SER A 117 1.57 -0.36 -3.92
N GLU A 118 1.11 -1.49 -4.46
CA GLU A 118 -0.03 -2.24 -3.93
C GLU A 118 0.23 -2.83 -2.54
N GLU A 119 1.39 -3.45 -2.33
CA GLU A 119 1.81 -4.01 -1.04
C GLU A 119 1.79 -2.92 0.04
N ILE A 120 2.40 -1.77 -0.24
CA ILE A 120 2.44 -0.61 0.65
C ILE A 120 1.02 -0.10 0.92
N ARG A 121 0.19 0.01 -0.12
CA ARG A 121 -1.20 0.44 0.01
C ARG A 121 -2.04 -0.54 0.85
N ASN A 122 -1.80 -1.83 0.75
CA ASN A 122 -2.52 -2.85 1.52
C ASN A 122 -2.06 -2.86 2.98
N GLU A 123 -0.75 -2.77 3.23
CA GLU A 123 -0.18 -2.74 4.58
C GLU A 123 -0.62 -1.49 5.35
N LEU A 124 -0.55 -0.31 4.72
CA LEU A 124 -0.91 0.96 5.36
C LEU A 124 -2.42 1.27 5.27
N GLY A 125 -3.12 0.72 4.27
CA GLY A 125 -4.51 1.09 3.97
C GLY A 125 -5.49 0.78 5.09
N GLY A 126 -5.27 -0.31 5.83
CA GLY A 126 -6.12 -0.69 6.97
C GLY A 126 -5.82 0.15 8.21
N ASP A 127 -4.71 -0.17 8.87
CA ASP A 127 -4.50 0.22 10.26
C ASP A 127 -3.65 1.49 10.44
N SER A 128 -2.93 1.94 9.41
CA SER A 128 -2.00 3.07 9.55
C SER A 128 -2.70 4.41 9.75
N TRP A 129 -2.19 5.23 10.66
CA TRP A 129 -2.65 6.61 10.86
C TRP A 129 -2.16 7.56 9.76
N LEU A 130 -1.24 7.13 8.90
CA LEU A 130 -0.74 7.95 7.79
C LEU A 130 -1.78 8.18 6.71
N THR A 131 -2.85 7.36 6.67
CA THR A 131 -3.90 7.41 5.64
C THR A 131 -5.07 8.34 5.97
N LEU A 132 -5.00 9.09 7.08
CA LEU A 132 -6.03 10.06 7.45
C LEU A 132 -6.12 11.25 6.49
N GLU A 133 -5.03 11.54 5.77
CA GLU A 133 -5.01 12.54 4.70
C GLU A 133 -5.36 11.88 3.37
N ALA A 134 -6.23 12.54 2.61
CA ALA A 134 -6.51 12.15 1.24
C ALA A 134 -5.20 12.18 0.43
N ASP A 135 -4.97 11.11 -0.35
CA ASP A 135 -3.82 10.95 -1.26
C ASP A 135 -2.44 10.68 -0.61
N ALA A 136 -2.43 10.21 0.65
CA ALA A 136 -1.16 9.85 1.31
C ALA A 136 -0.49 8.57 0.76
N LEU A 137 -1.24 7.71 0.08
CA LEU A 137 -0.77 6.40 -0.39
C LEU A 137 -0.18 6.47 -1.81
N PRO A 138 0.83 5.63 -2.13
CA PRO A 138 1.44 5.62 -3.45
C PRO A 138 0.43 5.29 -4.56
N PRO A 139 0.57 5.86 -5.77
CA PRO A 139 -0.41 5.71 -6.86
C PRO A 139 -0.53 4.25 -7.32
N ARG A 140 -1.73 3.86 -7.74
CA ARG A 140 -1.95 2.54 -8.35
C ARG A 140 -1.45 2.58 -9.80
N LEU A 141 -0.67 1.58 -10.20
CA LEU A 141 -0.06 1.52 -11.52
C LEU A 141 -0.59 0.37 -12.39
N ASN A 142 -1.65 -0.30 -11.97
CA ASN A 142 -2.21 -1.47 -12.68
C ASN A 142 -2.85 -1.14 -14.03
N ASP A 143 -3.29 0.11 -14.19
CA ASP A 143 -3.89 0.61 -15.44
C ASP A 143 -2.85 1.28 -16.35
N VAL A 144 -1.56 1.22 -15.99
CA VAL A 144 -0.47 1.82 -16.76
C VAL A 144 0.12 0.76 -17.69
N ASP A 145 0.07 1.02 -19.00
CA ASP A 145 0.64 0.11 -20.00
C ASP A 145 2.14 0.37 -20.27
N VAL A 146 2.59 1.62 -20.09
CA VAL A 146 3.97 2.05 -20.39
C VAL A 146 4.52 2.84 -19.22
N LEU A 147 5.71 2.44 -18.74
CA LEU A 147 6.39 3.14 -17.65
C LEU A 147 6.89 4.50 -18.12
N GLU A 148 6.29 5.55 -17.59
CA GLU A 148 6.76 6.92 -17.78
C GLU A 148 7.56 7.40 -16.57
N ARG A 149 8.46 8.36 -16.81
CA ARG A 149 9.26 8.99 -15.75
C ARG A 149 8.40 9.62 -14.64
N SER A 150 7.28 10.24 -15.03
CA SER A 150 6.31 10.86 -14.13
C SER A 150 5.75 9.89 -13.10
N GLN A 151 5.54 8.62 -13.48
CA GLN A 151 5.01 7.59 -12.57
C GLN A 151 6.03 7.20 -11.52
N ILE A 152 7.31 7.09 -11.92
CA ILE A 152 8.40 6.82 -10.99
C ILE A 152 8.55 7.98 -10.00
N GLU A 153 8.55 9.22 -10.51
CA GLU A 153 8.62 10.43 -9.68
C GLU A 153 7.45 10.48 -8.69
N ALA A 154 6.22 10.21 -9.13
CA ALA A 154 5.04 10.19 -8.26
C ALA A 154 5.15 9.14 -7.14
N VAL A 155 5.62 7.92 -7.44
CA VAL A 155 5.83 6.90 -6.42
C VAL A 155 6.92 7.35 -5.44
N VAL A 156 8.07 7.82 -5.93
CA VAL A 156 9.17 8.28 -5.05
C VAL A 156 8.74 9.44 -4.15
N ASP A 157 8.03 10.42 -4.70
CA ASP A 157 7.51 11.57 -3.95
C ASP A 157 6.49 11.14 -2.90
N SER A 158 5.62 10.17 -3.22
CA SER A 158 4.68 9.59 -2.25
C SER A 158 5.41 8.88 -1.11
N LEU A 159 6.45 8.10 -1.39
CA LEU A 159 7.24 7.41 -0.37
C LEU A 159 8.05 8.38 0.50
N ALA A 160 8.60 9.42 -0.10
CA ALA A 160 9.28 10.49 0.62
C ALA A 160 8.30 11.23 1.55
N THR A 161 7.11 11.53 1.06
CA THR A 161 6.04 12.18 1.84
C THR A 161 5.59 11.29 3.01
N LEU A 162 5.35 10.00 2.77
CA LEU A 162 5.04 9.02 3.81
C LEU A 162 6.14 8.98 4.87
N THR A 163 7.40 8.92 4.44
CA THR A 163 8.55 8.90 5.36
C THR A 163 8.59 10.16 6.23
N VAL A 164 8.41 11.34 5.67
CA VAL A 164 8.35 12.60 6.45
C VAL A 164 7.17 12.58 7.41
N ASN A 165 6.02 12.09 6.94
CA ASN A 165 4.80 12.03 7.73
C ASN A 165 4.90 11.07 8.92
N THR A 166 5.71 10.01 8.87
CA THR A 166 5.95 9.12 10.03
C THR A 166 6.54 9.85 11.25
N GLY A 167 7.30 10.92 11.03
CA GLY A 167 7.91 11.73 12.09
C GLY A 167 7.19 13.04 12.39
N ARG A 168 6.08 13.33 11.71
CA ARG A 168 5.37 14.61 11.81
C ARG A 168 4.19 14.50 12.77
N ALA A 169 4.06 15.50 13.64
CA ALA A 169 2.85 15.74 14.42
C ALA A 169 2.01 16.80 13.71
N GLU A 170 0.73 16.52 13.47
CA GLU A 170 -0.14 17.39 12.70
C GLU A 170 -1.55 17.44 13.27
N ARG A 171 -2.23 18.57 13.07
CA ARG A 171 -3.61 18.77 13.49
C ARG A 171 -4.51 18.78 12.27
N LEU A 172 -5.54 17.94 12.31
CA LEU A 172 -6.52 17.72 11.25
C LEU A 172 -7.92 17.91 11.82
N GLU A 173 -8.84 18.45 11.04
CA GLU A 173 -10.27 18.50 11.38
C GLU A 173 -10.97 17.34 10.68
N LEU A 174 -11.36 16.31 11.46
CA LEU A 174 -11.91 15.07 10.93
C LEU A 174 -13.21 14.68 11.64
N PRO A 175 -14.15 14.02 10.96
CA PRO A 175 -15.33 13.45 11.59
C PRO A 175 -14.91 12.28 12.50
N VAL A 176 -15.26 12.36 13.78
CA VAL A 176 -14.98 11.34 14.80
C VAL A 176 -16.29 10.98 15.49
N ALA A 177 -16.53 9.69 15.68
CA ALA A 177 -17.60 9.17 16.51
C ALA A 177 -17.22 9.27 18.00
N ASP A 178 -18.03 9.97 18.79
CA ASP A 178 -17.87 10.09 20.23
C ASP A 178 -18.19 8.77 20.96
N ALA A 179 -18.06 8.76 22.29
CA ALA A 179 -18.43 7.61 23.12
C ALA A 179 -19.93 7.24 23.07
N SER A 180 -20.79 8.14 22.60
CA SER A 180 -22.24 7.96 22.41
C SER A 180 -22.57 7.34 21.04
N GLY A 181 -21.62 7.40 20.09
CA GLY A 181 -21.78 6.99 18.70
C GLY A 181 -22.21 8.12 17.75
N ASP A 182 -22.25 9.36 18.24
CA ASP A 182 -22.57 10.54 17.45
C ASP A 182 -21.29 11.02 16.71
N ILE A 183 -21.40 11.27 15.40
CA ILE A 183 -20.27 11.67 14.56
C ILE A 183 -20.24 13.20 14.46
N GLU A 184 -19.20 13.81 15.02
CA GLU A 184 -18.97 15.25 14.98
C GLU A 184 -17.56 15.58 14.44
N SER A 185 -17.34 16.80 13.97
CA SER A 185 -16.02 17.25 13.52
C SER A 185 -15.18 17.63 14.73
N HIS A 186 -14.05 16.95 14.91
CA HIS A 186 -13.12 17.22 16.00
C HIS A 186 -11.73 17.61 15.48
N SER A 187 -11.05 18.48 16.24
CA SER A 187 -9.62 18.74 16.10
C SER A 187 -8.84 17.51 16.56
N VAL A 188 -8.36 16.74 15.61
CA VAL A 188 -7.55 15.53 15.81
C VAL A 188 -6.08 15.87 15.66
N VAL A 189 -5.26 15.44 16.61
CA VAL A 189 -3.80 15.46 16.48
C VAL A 189 -3.33 14.07 16.09
N ARG A 190 -2.70 13.97 14.93
CA ARG A 190 -1.99 12.78 14.44
C ARG A 190 -0.52 12.89 14.82
N LEU A 191 0.01 11.86 15.48
CA LEU A 191 1.43 11.73 15.79
C LEU A 191 2.03 10.61 14.94
N GLY A 192 2.47 10.96 13.73
CA GLY A 192 3.04 10.01 12.78
C GLY A 192 2.11 8.83 12.51
N ASP A 193 2.67 7.62 12.60
CA ASP A 193 1.94 6.36 12.54
C ASP A 193 1.72 5.70 13.91
N PHE A 194 1.93 6.44 15.00
CA PHE A 194 1.90 5.88 16.35
C PHE A 194 0.54 6.02 17.02
N ALA A 195 -0.08 7.19 16.87
CA ALA A 195 -1.35 7.48 17.51
C ALA A 195 -2.07 8.66 16.84
N ALA A 196 -3.39 8.67 16.98
CA ALA A 196 -4.23 9.84 16.75
C ALA A 196 -5.12 10.07 17.99
N PHE A 197 -5.37 11.33 18.34
CA PHE A 197 -6.11 11.69 19.55
C PHE A 197 -6.82 13.04 19.45
N THR A 198 -7.91 13.18 20.20
CA THR A 198 -8.59 14.46 20.48
C THR A 198 -8.03 15.06 21.79
N GLU A 199 -8.59 16.18 22.26
CA GLU A 199 -8.16 16.80 23.52
C GLU A 199 -8.22 15.83 24.72
N SER A 200 -9.21 14.93 24.75
CA SER A 200 -9.47 14.07 25.91
C SER A 200 -9.32 12.57 25.66
N ALA A 201 -9.33 12.13 24.41
CA ALA A 201 -9.40 10.70 24.08
C ALA A 201 -8.43 10.29 22.98
N LEU A 202 -7.90 9.07 23.10
CA LEU A 202 -7.25 8.38 21.99
C LEU A 202 -8.30 8.00 20.95
N LEU A 203 -7.89 7.96 19.68
CA LEU A 203 -8.73 7.47 18.59
C LEU A 203 -8.42 6.01 18.29
N ARG A 204 -9.44 5.34 17.74
CA ARG A 204 -9.33 4.06 17.06
C ARG A 204 -9.95 4.18 15.67
N LYS A 205 -9.39 3.44 14.72
CA LYS A 205 -10.05 3.26 13.41
C LYS A 205 -11.15 2.22 13.53
N GLY A 206 -12.29 2.51 12.92
CA GLY A 206 -13.36 1.55 12.69
C GLY A 206 -12.95 0.49 11.66
N GLN A 207 -13.65 -0.65 11.66
CA GLN A 207 -13.41 -1.75 10.73
C GLN A 207 -14.09 -1.56 9.35
N ASP A 208 -14.82 -0.45 9.16
CA ASP A 208 -15.58 -0.19 7.94
C ASP A 208 -14.69 0.44 6.85
N GLU A 209 -15.05 0.24 5.56
CA GLU A 209 -14.28 0.70 4.40
C GLU A 209 -14.02 2.22 4.38
N GLU A 210 -14.89 3.01 5.03
CA GLU A 210 -14.72 4.47 5.16
C GLU A 210 -13.79 4.89 6.31
N SER A 211 -13.15 3.93 7.00
CA SER A 211 -12.23 4.16 8.13
C SER A 211 -12.78 5.17 9.15
N SER A 212 -14.02 4.97 9.59
CA SER A 212 -14.67 5.86 10.55
C SER A 212 -13.82 5.97 11.82
N LEU A 213 -13.39 7.18 12.14
CA LEU A 213 -12.65 7.44 13.37
C LEU A 213 -13.63 7.37 14.53
N ALA A 214 -13.25 6.70 15.61
CA ALA A 214 -14.03 6.66 16.84
C ALA A 214 -13.11 6.94 18.03
N GLU A 215 -13.63 7.59 19.05
CA GLU A 215 -12.93 7.70 20.31
C GLU A 215 -12.85 6.33 21.00
N VAL A 216 -11.70 6.06 21.63
CA VAL A 216 -11.57 4.90 22.51
C VAL A 216 -12.52 5.12 23.69
N PRO A 217 -13.44 4.17 23.99
CA PRO A 217 -14.49 4.36 25.01
C PRO A 217 -13.96 4.72 26.40
N ARG A 218 -12.70 4.38 26.66
CA ARG A 218 -12.01 4.71 27.91
C ARG A 218 -10.52 4.93 27.67
N THR A 219 -10.11 6.19 27.73
CA THR A 219 -8.70 6.54 27.85
C THR A 219 -8.34 6.62 29.35
N PRO A 220 -7.29 5.93 29.83
CA PRO A 220 -6.85 6.02 31.23
C PRO A 220 -6.59 7.48 31.63
N THR A 221 -6.95 7.87 32.86
CA THR A 221 -6.83 9.27 33.31
C THR A 221 -5.39 9.79 33.29
N ALA A 222 -4.41 8.92 33.58
CA ALA A 222 -3.00 9.27 33.49
C ALA A 222 -2.55 9.61 32.06
N ILE A 223 -3.27 9.12 31.05
CA ILE A 223 -3.00 9.40 29.64
C ILE A 223 -3.81 10.62 29.19
N SER A 224 -5.09 10.74 29.59
CA SER A 224 -5.93 11.89 29.20
C SER A 224 -5.32 13.24 29.58
N ASP A 225 -4.71 13.34 30.76
CA ASP A 225 -4.06 14.58 31.20
C ASP A 225 -2.84 14.93 30.32
N LEU A 226 -2.08 13.92 29.86
CA LEU A 226 -0.97 14.10 28.92
C LEU A 226 -1.47 14.51 27.53
N LEU A 227 -2.56 13.91 27.05
CA LEU A 227 -3.17 14.26 25.76
C LEU A 227 -3.64 15.70 25.76
N ALA A 228 -4.34 16.15 26.80
CA ALA A 228 -4.82 17.52 26.92
C ALA A 228 -3.66 18.52 26.93
N ALA A 229 -2.61 18.25 27.73
CA ALA A 229 -1.41 19.09 27.78
C ALA A 229 -0.68 19.14 26.42
N TYR A 230 -0.59 18.02 25.69
CA TYR A 230 0.00 17.99 24.35
C TYR A 230 -0.88 18.74 23.34
N HIS A 231 -2.19 18.54 23.38
CA HIS A 231 -3.16 19.18 22.49
C HIS A 231 -3.16 20.70 22.64
N GLN A 232 -3.03 21.20 23.89
CA GLN A 232 -2.93 22.62 24.19
C GLN A 232 -1.53 23.19 23.93
N GLY A 233 -0.53 22.34 23.68
CA GLY A 233 0.87 22.74 23.43
C GLY A 233 1.64 23.10 24.71
N GLU A 234 1.12 22.76 25.88
CA GLU A 234 1.77 22.95 27.18
C GLU A 234 2.90 21.94 27.42
N SER A 235 2.76 20.73 26.83
CA SER A 235 3.76 19.67 26.85
C SER A 235 4.03 19.14 25.45
N ARG A 236 5.20 18.52 25.28
CA ARG A 236 5.54 17.71 24.08
C ARG A 236 5.84 16.26 24.46
N GLU A 237 5.56 15.88 25.69
CA GLU A 237 5.70 14.51 26.16
C GLU A 237 4.48 13.70 25.72
N PHE A 238 4.73 12.53 25.16
CA PHE A 238 3.69 11.61 24.73
C PHE A 238 4.09 10.18 25.10
N ALA A 239 3.13 9.41 25.61
CA ALA A 239 3.33 8.00 25.93
C ALA A 239 2.99 7.13 24.71
N ILE A 240 3.99 6.49 24.13
CA ILE A 240 3.82 5.60 22.97
C ILE A 240 3.67 4.16 23.45
N ASP A 241 2.65 3.47 22.94
CA ASP A 241 2.50 2.03 23.10
C ASP A 241 3.30 1.29 22.01
N PRO A 242 4.40 0.60 22.35
CA PRO A 242 5.21 -0.12 21.36
C PRO A 242 4.46 -1.30 20.73
N THR A 243 3.34 -1.74 21.31
CA THR A 243 2.52 -2.82 20.76
C THR A 243 1.38 -2.30 19.87
N GLN A 244 1.50 -1.05 19.41
CA GLN A 244 0.62 -0.40 18.43
C GLN A 244 -0.87 -0.45 18.83
N GLY A 245 -1.15 -0.28 20.13
CA GLY A 245 -2.51 -0.12 20.65
C GLY A 245 -3.09 -1.33 21.35
N SER A 246 -2.47 -2.51 21.26
CA SER A 246 -2.98 -3.71 21.95
C SER A 246 -2.93 -3.60 23.49
N VAL A 247 -1.93 -2.91 24.06
CA VAL A 247 -1.88 -2.67 25.50
C VAL A 247 -2.92 -1.61 25.88
N LEU A 248 -3.04 -0.55 25.09
CA LEU A 248 -4.03 0.50 25.31
C LEU A 248 -5.47 -0.04 25.25
N GLU A 249 -5.77 -0.93 24.31
CA GLU A 249 -7.05 -1.60 24.20
C GLU A 249 -7.34 -2.47 25.42
N ALA A 250 -6.35 -3.26 25.87
CA ALA A 250 -6.48 -4.08 27.07
C ALA A 250 -6.70 -3.22 28.33
N LEU A 251 -6.03 -2.07 28.44
CA LEU A 251 -6.21 -1.13 29.55
C LEU A 251 -7.58 -0.45 29.52
N ALA A 252 -8.08 -0.10 28.33
CA ALA A 252 -9.41 0.49 28.14
C ALA A 252 -10.53 -0.46 28.61
N GLN A 253 -10.34 -1.77 28.46
CA GLN A 253 -11.30 -2.80 28.88
C GLN A 253 -11.23 -3.16 30.38
N GLN A 254 -10.24 -2.65 31.13
CA GLN A 254 -10.13 -2.97 32.55
C GLN A 254 -11.21 -2.26 33.38
N PRO A 255 -12.03 -3.01 34.14
CA PRO A 255 -13.06 -2.40 34.98
C PRO A 255 -12.41 -1.71 36.18
N THR A 256 -12.87 -0.49 36.48
CA THR A 256 -12.41 0.25 37.67
C THR A 256 -12.85 -0.48 38.95
N LEU A 257 -12.18 -0.24 40.09
CA LEU A 257 -12.60 -0.83 41.38
C LEU A 257 -14.07 -0.55 41.69
N TRP A 258 -14.55 0.63 41.28
CA TRP A 258 -15.95 1.03 41.43
C TRP A 258 -16.90 0.25 40.51
N GLU A 259 -16.54 0.07 39.24
CA GLU A 259 -17.33 -0.77 38.33
C GLU A 259 -17.33 -2.23 38.76
N ARG A 260 -16.19 -2.75 39.25
CA ARG A 260 -16.12 -4.11 39.81
C ARG A 260 -17.05 -4.26 41.00
N PHE A 261 -17.17 -3.22 41.84
CA PHE A 261 -18.13 -3.20 42.94
C PHE A 261 -19.58 -3.22 42.42
N GLN A 262 -19.89 -2.43 41.39
CA GLN A 262 -21.22 -2.41 40.77
C GLN A 262 -21.56 -3.74 40.05
N GLN A 263 -20.59 -4.37 39.41
CA GLN A 263 -20.70 -5.70 38.78
C GLN A 263 -20.91 -6.81 39.82
N GLY A 264 -20.41 -6.64 41.05
CA GLY A 264 -20.63 -7.55 42.17
C GLY A 264 -22.10 -7.62 42.64
N GLY A 265 -22.95 -6.70 42.16
CA GLY A 265 -24.37 -6.67 42.44
C GLY A 265 -24.69 -6.67 43.93
N TYR A 266 -25.88 -7.16 44.29
CA TYR A 266 -26.36 -7.20 45.68
C TYR A 266 -25.38 -7.90 46.64
N VAL A 267 -24.71 -8.96 46.18
CA VAL A 267 -23.76 -9.73 47.02
C VAL A 267 -22.54 -8.89 47.37
N GLY A 268 -22.02 -8.10 46.42
CA GLY A 268 -20.91 -7.17 46.66
C GLY A 268 -21.22 -6.14 47.75
N TYR A 269 -22.42 -5.54 47.71
CA TYR A 269 -22.87 -4.60 48.75
C TYR A 269 -22.92 -5.24 50.13
N VAL A 270 -23.43 -6.48 50.25
CA VAL A 270 -23.50 -7.19 51.54
C VAL A 270 -22.11 -7.46 52.10
N VAL A 271 -21.17 -7.91 51.27
CA VAL A 271 -19.79 -8.19 51.71
C VAL A 271 -19.09 -6.91 52.16
N VAL A 272 -19.26 -5.79 51.46
CA VAL A 272 -18.65 -4.51 51.85
C VAL A 272 -19.23 -3.98 53.16
N VAL A 273 -20.55 -4.08 53.37
CA VAL A 273 -21.17 -3.69 54.64
C VAL A 273 -20.66 -4.57 55.79
N LEU A 274 -20.63 -5.90 55.60
CA LEU A 274 -20.15 -6.83 56.61
C LEU A 274 -18.66 -6.60 56.92
N GLY A 275 -17.86 -6.37 55.88
CA GLY A 275 -16.44 -6.01 55.99
C GLY A 275 -16.24 -4.70 56.74
N GLY A 276 -17.08 -3.68 56.48
CA GLY A 276 -17.05 -2.41 57.18
C GLY A 276 -17.38 -2.55 58.68
N ILE A 277 -18.40 -3.32 59.03
CA ILE A 277 -18.74 -3.61 60.43
C ILE A 277 -17.61 -4.40 61.10
N GLY A 278 -17.08 -5.42 60.44
CA GLY A 278 -15.94 -6.20 60.93
C GLY A 278 -14.69 -5.33 61.16
N LEU A 279 -14.39 -4.42 60.22
CA LEU A 279 -13.28 -3.48 60.32
C LEU A 279 -13.47 -2.52 61.51
N LEU A 280 -14.69 -2.00 61.73
CA LEU A 280 -14.99 -1.15 62.88
C LEU A 280 -14.78 -1.86 64.22
N VAL A 281 -15.27 -3.11 64.33
CA VAL A 281 -15.07 -3.92 65.53
C VAL A 281 -13.58 -4.23 65.74
N ALA A 282 -12.86 -4.59 64.68
CA ALA A 282 -11.43 -4.85 64.72
C ALA A 282 -10.65 -3.59 65.13
N LEU A 283 -11.02 -2.41 64.62
CA LEU A 283 -10.40 -1.14 64.96
C LEU A 283 -10.65 -0.77 66.43
N ALA A 284 -11.88 -0.95 66.92
CA ALA A 284 -12.21 -0.73 68.34
C ALA A 284 -11.40 -1.65 69.25
N GLN A 285 -11.29 -2.94 68.91
CA GLN A 285 -10.49 -3.91 69.65
C GLN A 285 -8.99 -3.57 69.60
N TYR A 286 -8.50 -3.14 68.45
CA TYR A 286 -7.11 -2.74 68.26
C TYR A 286 -6.76 -1.51 69.11
N ILE A 287 -7.60 -0.48 69.11
CA ILE A 287 -7.43 0.70 69.97
C ILE A 287 -7.48 0.30 71.45
N TYR A 288 -8.43 -0.57 71.84
CA TYR A 288 -8.48 -1.10 73.21
C TYR A 288 -7.18 -1.79 73.60
N LEU A 289 -6.65 -2.70 72.77
CA LEU A 289 -5.39 -3.39 73.04
C LEU A 289 -4.20 -2.44 73.09
N LEU A 290 -4.15 -1.40 72.25
CA LEU A 290 -3.12 -0.37 72.31
C LEU A 290 -3.18 0.40 73.64
N THR A 291 -4.38 0.81 74.08
CA THR A 291 -4.53 1.52 75.36
C THR A 291 -4.14 0.63 76.54
N VAL A 292 -4.54 -0.64 76.55
CA VAL A 292 -4.15 -1.60 77.59
C VAL A 292 -2.64 -1.82 77.58
N SER A 293 -2.03 -2.01 76.41
CA SER A 293 -0.59 -2.19 76.27
C SER A 293 0.21 -0.98 76.76
N ALA A 294 -0.26 0.24 76.47
CA ALA A 294 0.32 1.47 76.97
C ALA A 294 0.20 1.59 78.50
N ARG A 295 -0.98 1.28 79.06
CA ARG A 295 -1.20 1.31 80.52
C ARG A 295 -0.37 0.25 81.26
N VAL A 296 -0.25 -0.96 80.72
CA VAL A 296 0.61 -2.01 81.29
C VAL A 296 2.08 -1.59 81.23
N ARG A 297 2.54 -0.99 80.11
CA ARG A 297 3.91 -0.48 79.99
C ARG A 297 4.21 0.61 81.03
N ARG A 298 3.27 1.53 81.27
CA ARG A 298 3.37 2.54 82.34
C ARG A 298 3.39 1.89 83.74
N GLN A 299 2.54 0.89 83.99
CA GLN A 299 2.52 0.17 85.26
C GLN A 299 3.82 -0.59 85.54
N ARG A 300 4.47 -1.14 84.51
CA ARG A 300 5.79 -1.79 84.65
C ARG A 300 6.90 -0.84 85.11
N GLN A 301 6.77 0.46 84.82
CA GLN A 301 7.74 1.47 85.25
C GLN A 301 7.50 1.91 86.70
N ASN A 302 6.25 1.84 87.18
CA ASN A 302 5.85 2.25 88.53
C ASN A 302 5.21 1.08 89.29
N LEU A 303 6.05 0.17 89.79
CA LEU A 303 5.59 -1.04 90.50
C LEU A 303 5.05 -0.76 91.91
N ASP A 304 5.48 0.35 92.54
CA ASP A 304 5.16 0.64 93.94
C ASP A 304 3.72 1.15 94.16
N GLN A 305 3.06 1.64 93.10
CA GLN A 305 1.69 2.15 93.14
C GLN A 305 0.83 1.42 92.09
N PRO A 306 0.17 0.31 92.45
CA PRO A 306 -0.70 -0.43 91.55
C PRO A 306 -1.96 0.38 91.20
N SER A 307 -2.32 0.43 89.91
CA SER A 307 -3.57 1.03 89.42
C SER A 307 -4.56 -0.03 88.92
N LYS A 308 -5.85 0.14 89.20
CA LYS A 308 -6.96 -0.74 88.76
C LYS A 308 -7.24 -0.69 87.26
N ASP A 309 -6.71 0.32 86.55
CA ASP A 309 -7.09 0.62 85.17
C ASP A 309 -6.38 -0.26 84.13
N ASN A 310 -5.53 -1.19 84.58
CA ASN A 310 -4.79 -2.11 83.73
C ASN A 310 -4.71 -3.51 84.35
N PRO A 311 -4.62 -4.57 83.53
CA PRO A 311 -4.60 -5.95 84.02
C PRO A 311 -3.41 -6.24 84.93
N LEU A 312 -2.22 -5.68 84.66
CA LEU A 312 -1.03 -5.89 85.50
C LEU A 312 -1.20 -5.25 86.88
N GLY A 313 -1.73 -4.03 86.94
CA GLY A 313 -1.97 -3.31 88.19
C GLY A 313 -3.02 -3.98 89.07
N ARG A 314 -4.08 -4.55 88.47
CA ARG A 314 -5.07 -5.37 89.20
C ARG A 314 -4.44 -6.62 89.85
N VAL A 315 -3.49 -7.26 89.16
CA VAL A 315 -2.75 -8.40 89.73
C VAL A 315 -1.82 -7.93 90.85
N LEU A 316 -1.04 -6.86 90.62
CA LEU A 316 -0.14 -6.30 91.62
C LEU A 316 -0.88 -5.80 92.87
N GLU A 317 -2.08 -5.24 92.73
CA GLU A 317 -2.91 -4.83 93.87
C GLU A 317 -3.36 -6.03 94.70
N ARG A 318 -3.81 -7.11 94.06
CA ARG A 318 -4.17 -8.36 94.77
C ARG A 318 -2.97 -8.97 95.49
N PHE A 319 -1.78 -8.92 94.89
CA PHE A 319 -0.55 -9.35 95.53
C PHE A 319 -0.12 -8.42 96.67
N LYS A 320 -0.42 -7.11 96.59
CA LYS A 320 -0.10 -6.12 97.63
C LYS A 320 -1.10 -6.17 98.79
N GLU A 321 -2.36 -6.53 98.53
CA GLU A 321 -3.39 -6.84 99.54
C GLU A 321 -3.12 -8.17 100.26
N MET A 322 -2.32 -9.07 99.66
CA MET A 322 -1.80 -10.28 100.31
C MET A 322 -0.54 -9.95 101.13
N ASP A 323 -0.73 -9.60 102.39
CA ASP A 323 0.35 -9.20 103.29
C ASP A 323 1.31 -10.37 103.64
N LYS A 324 2.58 -10.24 103.21
CA LYS A 324 3.88 -10.56 103.84
C LYS A 324 4.09 -11.79 104.76
N HIS A 325 3.17 -12.75 104.92
CA HIS A 325 3.35 -13.90 105.85
C HIS A 325 2.92 -15.27 105.32
N GLN A 326 2.95 -15.55 104.00
CA GLN A 326 2.71 -16.91 103.52
C GLN A 326 3.85 -17.44 102.64
N THR A 327 4.29 -18.65 103.01
CA THR A 327 5.41 -19.41 102.48
C THR A 327 5.19 -19.81 101.01
N PRO A 328 6.27 -20.10 100.25
CA PRO A 328 6.19 -20.34 98.81
C PRO A 328 5.45 -21.63 98.40
N GLU A 329 5.08 -22.47 99.35
CA GLU A 329 4.49 -23.80 99.10
C GLU A 329 2.97 -23.77 98.84
N ALA A 330 2.27 -22.67 99.16
CA ALA A 330 0.83 -22.56 98.91
C ALA A 330 0.45 -22.18 97.46
N LEU A 331 1.44 -21.91 96.61
CA LEU A 331 1.26 -21.37 95.25
C LEU A 331 1.04 -22.44 94.15
N GLU A 332 1.30 -23.72 94.40
CA GLU A 332 1.08 -24.80 93.41
C GLU A 332 -0.33 -25.41 93.47
N ALA A 333 -1.06 -25.28 94.57
CA ALA A 333 -2.34 -25.97 94.76
C ALA A 333 -3.57 -25.23 94.20
N ARG A 334 -3.39 -24.12 93.47
CA ARG A 334 -4.51 -23.25 93.03
C ARG A 334 -4.37 -22.63 91.64
N LEU A 335 -3.52 -23.22 90.78
CA LEU A 335 -3.61 -23.11 89.32
C LEU A 335 -4.57 -24.18 88.80
#